data_AF-A0A0C3H799-F1
#
_entry.id   AF-A0A0C3H799-F1
#
_cell.length_a   1.000
_cell.length_b   1.000
_cell.length_c   1.000
_cell.angle_alpha   90.00
_cell.angle_beta   90.00
_cell.angle_gamma   90.00
#
_symmetry.space_group_name_H-M   'P 1'
#
loop_
_entity.id
_entity.type
_entity.pdbx_description
1 polymer ?
#
loop_
_entity_poly.entity_id
_entity_poly.type
_entity_poly.pdbx_seq_one_letter_code
_entity_poly.pdbx_strand_id
1 'polypeptide(L)'
;MDMLRKLVPSRSMNYGNGSLRGFLAHLGCFDVSWIRAGLYTVIGGGFGVVLLLLLPATVFIPPVQFTIELIFLTLMGSRLTPRYNVLFSPVGNGHAVVHWGISQLISAPRLTLHPWAFLVLVVVSRMLLDLHLCTIFRHRKDLQWARRNVLFPTRTMVTAALGLLLLEYVGIRLVIYAKVIAVVFFYLVAFVVTMVPAAYIISSGKIRQIRS
;
A
#
# COMPACT_ATOMS: atom_id res chain seq x y z
N MET A 1 18.54 16.62 25.74
CA MET A 1 18.20 16.00 24.44
C MET A 1 19.05 14.76 24.09
N ASP A 2 19.98 14.32 24.93
CA ASP A 2 20.88 13.19 24.62
C ASP A 2 20.36 11.80 24.96
N MET A 3 19.30 11.68 25.79
CA MET A 3 18.72 10.38 26.14
C MET A 3 17.95 9.70 24.99
N LEU A 4 17.39 10.49 24.06
CA LEU A 4 16.64 9.96 22.91
C LEU A 4 17.54 9.29 21.86
N ARG A 5 18.83 9.64 21.80
CA ARG A 5 19.79 9.01 20.87
C ARG A 5 20.13 7.56 21.26
N LYS A 6 19.99 7.19 22.54
CA LYS A 6 20.28 5.83 23.04
C LYS A 6 19.15 4.83 22.81
N LEU A 7 17.92 5.30 22.56
CA LEU A 7 16.75 4.48 22.27
C LEU A 7 16.62 4.09 20.79
N VAL A 8 17.34 4.78 19.90
CA VAL A 8 17.40 4.42 18.48
C VAL A 8 18.46 3.32 18.34
N PRO A 9 18.12 2.11 17.87
CA PRO A 9 19.09 1.05 17.69
C PRO A 9 20.22 1.55 16.78
N SER A 10 21.43 1.67 17.33
CA SER A 10 22.65 2.01 16.61
C SER A 10 23.14 0.87 15.71
N ARG A 11 22.50 -0.31 15.78
CA ARG A 11 22.69 -1.39 14.81
C ARG A 11 22.09 -0.96 13.48
N SER A 12 22.94 -0.46 12.60
CA SER A 12 22.62 -0.28 11.19
C SER A 12 21.97 -1.57 10.67
N MET A 13 20.71 -1.49 10.24
CA MET A 13 20.06 -2.57 9.49
C MET A 13 21.02 -3.06 8.41
N ASN A 14 21.34 -4.36 8.45
CA ASN A 14 22.39 -5.03 7.69
C ASN A 14 22.54 -4.49 6.26
N TYR A 15 23.80 -4.28 5.85
CA TYR A 15 24.19 -4.02 4.47
C TYR A 15 23.98 -5.31 3.65
N GLY A 16 22.85 -5.43 2.96
CA GLY A 16 22.57 -6.52 2.04
C GLY A 16 21.65 -6.02 0.91
N ASN A 17 21.73 -6.64 -0.27
CA ASN A 17 21.05 -6.21 -1.50
C ASN A 17 19.50 -6.24 -1.48
N GLY A 18 18.88 -6.54 -0.34
CA GLY A 18 17.54 -6.02 -0.03
C GLY A 18 17.24 -5.96 1.45
N SER A 19 18.16 -5.33 2.20
CA SER A 19 17.76 -4.65 3.42
C SER A 19 16.80 -3.51 3.11
N LEU A 20 16.03 -3.06 4.10
CA LEU A 20 15.17 -1.88 4.00
C LEU A 20 15.95 -0.71 3.38
N ARG A 21 17.22 -0.55 3.73
CA ARG A 21 18.10 0.48 3.15
C ARG A 21 18.38 0.29 1.65
N GLY A 22 18.50 -0.95 1.16
CA GLY A 22 18.62 -1.26 -0.28
C GLY A 22 17.33 -1.02 -1.07
N PHE A 23 16.16 -1.32 -0.46
CA PHE A 23 14.85 -0.93 -0.99
C PHE A 23 14.69 0.59 -1.04
N LEU A 24 15.08 1.30 0.02
CA LEU A 24 15.08 2.76 0.10
C LEU A 24 16.08 3.40 -0.89
N ALA A 25 17.20 2.75 -1.19
CA ALA A 25 18.12 3.19 -2.23
C ALA A 25 17.53 3.04 -3.64
N HIS A 26 16.74 1.99 -3.89
CA HIS A 26 16.02 1.77 -5.17
C HIS A 26 14.79 2.68 -5.35
N LEU A 27 14.10 3.04 -4.25
CA LEU A 27 13.06 4.06 -4.26
C LEU A 27 13.58 5.46 -4.60
N GLY A 28 14.90 5.61 -4.75
CA GLY A 28 15.56 6.86 -5.04
C GLY A 28 15.78 7.63 -3.75
N CYS A 29 17.04 7.73 -3.34
CA CYS A 29 17.47 8.73 -2.36
C CYS A 29 17.38 10.16 -2.92
N PHE A 30 16.57 10.38 -3.95
CA PHE A 30 16.39 11.60 -4.70
C PHE A 30 15.08 12.22 -4.26
N ASP A 31 15.16 13.40 -3.67
CA ASP A 31 13.99 14.05 -3.08
C ASP A 31 13.82 15.45 -3.65
N VAL A 32 12.58 15.91 -3.63
CA VAL A 32 12.17 17.25 -4.06
C VAL A 32 12.09 18.19 -2.85
N SER A 33 12.08 19.51 -3.08
CA SER A 33 11.84 20.46 -2.00
C SER A 33 10.44 20.28 -1.41
N TRP A 34 10.24 20.64 -0.14
CA TRP A 34 8.92 20.61 0.50
C TRP A 34 7.86 21.41 -0.27
N ILE A 35 8.25 22.53 -0.88
CA ILE A 35 7.37 23.34 -1.72
C ILE A 35 6.90 22.55 -2.94
N ARG A 36 7.82 21.90 -3.67
CA ARG A 36 7.46 21.06 -4.82
C ARG A 36 6.63 19.84 -4.40
N ALA A 37 6.99 19.19 -3.30
CA ALA A 37 6.22 18.07 -2.74
C ALA A 37 4.79 18.49 -2.39
N GLY A 38 4.63 19.68 -1.79
CA GLY A 38 3.33 20.28 -1.50
C GLY A 38 2.52 20.56 -2.76
N LEU A 39 3.13 21.19 -3.77
CA LEU A 39 2.48 21.45 -5.07
C LEU A 39 2.02 20.15 -5.74
N TYR A 40 2.87 19.13 -5.79
CA TYR A 40 2.49 17.83 -6.36
C TYR A 40 1.36 17.16 -5.57
N THR A 41 1.36 17.32 -4.25
CA THR A 41 0.28 16.78 -3.39
C THR A 41 -1.04 17.49 -3.68
N VAL A 42 -1.02 18.82 -3.81
CA VAL A 42 -2.21 19.61 -4.14
C VAL A 42 -2.74 19.24 -5.52
N ILE A 43 -1.87 19.11 -6.52
CA ILE A 43 -2.26 18.75 -7.89
C ILE A 43 -2.82 17.32 -7.92
N GLY A 44 -2.09 16.34 -7.39
CA GLY A 44 -2.53 14.94 -7.39
C GLY A 44 -3.76 14.69 -6.53
N GLY A 45 -3.84 15.33 -5.35
CA GLY A 45 -5.00 15.26 -4.47
C GLY A 45 -6.22 15.97 -5.06
N GLY A 46 -6.03 17.19 -5.59
CA GLY A 46 -7.07 17.97 -6.25
C GLY A 46 -7.63 17.27 -7.48
N PHE A 47 -6.78 16.59 -8.26
CA PHE A 47 -7.23 15.76 -9.37
C PHE A 47 -8.14 14.60 -8.91
N GLY A 48 -7.81 13.95 -7.79
CA GLY A 48 -8.69 12.94 -7.17
C GLY A 48 -10.06 13.49 -6.79
N VAL A 49 -10.12 14.71 -6.24
CA VAL A 49 -11.38 15.40 -5.90
C VAL A 49 -12.18 15.74 -7.16
N VAL A 50 -11.53 16.23 -8.21
CA VAL A 50 -12.19 16.54 -9.49
C VAL A 50 -12.76 15.28 -10.14
N LEU A 51 -12.01 14.18 -10.15
CA LEU A 51 -12.50 12.88 -10.61
C LEU A 51 -13.75 12.42 -9.86
N LEU A 52 -13.78 12.61 -8.54
CA LEU A 52 -14.93 12.27 -7.70
C LEU A 52 -16.17 13.10 -8.06
N LEU A 53 -16.00 14.38 -8.37
CA LEU A 53 -17.10 15.26 -8.75
C LEU A 53 -17.65 14.97 -10.14
N LEU A 54 -16.80 14.53 -11.08
CA LEU A 54 -17.16 14.34 -12.48
C LEU A 54 -17.68 12.93 -12.80
N LEU A 55 -17.24 11.90 -12.07
CA LEU A 55 -17.57 10.51 -12.38
C LEU A 55 -18.49 9.89 -11.31
N PRO A 56 -19.70 9.42 -11.69
CA PRO A 56 -20.59 8.72 -10.77
C PRO A 56 -20.12 7.29 -10.43
N ALA A 57 -19.13 6.76 -11.17
CA ALA A 57 -18.63 5.39 -11.02
C ALA A 57 -17.33 5.34 -10.19
N THR A 58 -17.45 4.83 -8.98
CA THR A 58 -16.44 4.88 -7.91
C THR A 58 -15.31 3.86 -8.02
N VAL A 59 -15.50 2.78 -8.77
CA VAL A 59 -14.57 1.63 -8.77
C VAL A 59 -13.28 1.91 -9.51
N PHE A 60 -13.32 2.74 -10.56
CA PHE A 60 -12.14 3.06 -11.39
C PHE A 60 -11.38 4.31 -10.95
N ILE A 61 -11.95 5.12 -10.05
CA ILE A 61 -11.33 6.38 -9.63
C ILE A 61 -9.96 6.17 -8.97
N PRO A 62 -9.75 5.25 -8.01
CA PRO A 62 -8.43 5.06 -7.42
C PRO A 62 -7.39 4.53 -8.42
N PRO A 63 -7.66 3.48 -9.24
CA PRO A 63 -6.72 3.05 -10.28
C PRO A 63 -6.35 4.17 -11.25
N VAL A 64 -7.32 4.98 -11.70
CA VAL A 64 -7.09 6.10 -12.61
C VAL A 64 -6.28 7.20 -11.91
N GLN A 65 -6.62 7.53 -10.67
CA GLN A 65 -5.89 8.52 -9.85
C GLN A 65 -4.43 8.10 -9.66
N PHE A 66 -4.15 6.86 -9.26
CA PHE A 66 -2.79 6.35 -9.10
C PHE A 66 -2.03 6.28 -10.43
N THR A 67 -2.70 5.89 -11.51
CA THR A 67 -2.06 5.82 -12.84
C THR A 67 -1.67 7.23 -13.30
N ILE A 68 -2.57 8.20 -13.16
CA ILE A 68 -2.33 9.58 -13.55
C ILE A 68 -1.29 10.24 -12.64
N GLU A 69 -1.28 9.93 -11.34
CA GLU A 69 -0.23 10.35 -10.42
C GLU A 69 1.15 9.87 -10.88
N LEU A 70 1.29 8.59 -11.22
CA LEU A 70 2.55 8.03 -11.71
C LEU A 70 2.99 8.70 -13.02
N ILE A 71 2.04 8.94 -13.95
CA ILE A 71 2.31 9.65 -15.20
C ILE A 71 2.74 11.10 -14.91
N PHE A 72 2.00 11.83 -14.07
CA PHE A 72 2.28 13.21 -13.70
C PHE A 72 3.66 13.35 -13.06
N LEU A 73 3.99 12.53 -12.07
CA LEU A 73 5.31 12.55 -11.44
C LEU A 73 6.41 12.28 -12.45
N THR A 74 6.20 11.32 -13.35
CA THR A 74 7.16 11.00 -14.43
C THR A 74 7.33 12.18 -15.39
N LEU A 75 6.25 12.84 -15.80
CA LEU A 75 6.29 14.04 -16.67
C LEU A 75 7.01 15.20 -15.99
N MET A 76 6.87 15.34 -14.67
CA MET A 76 7.58 16.34 -13.88
C MET A 76 9.05 15.98 -13.62
N GLY A 77 9.56 14.91 -14.23
CA GLY A 77 10.93 14.42 -14.01
C GLY A 77 11.17 13.93 -12.57
N SER A 78 10.09 13.66 -11.83
CA SER A 78 10.10 13.23 -10.44
C SER A 78 9.72 11.75 -10.34
N ARG A 79 9.90 11.20 -9.15
CA ARG A 79 9.39 9.87 -8.77
C ARG A 79 8.58 10.01 -7.48
N LEU A 80 8.08 8.90 -6.95
CA LEU A 80 7.51 8.83 -5.61
C LEU A 80 8.59 9.13 -4.56
N THR A 81 8.79 10.42 -4.24
CA THR A 81 9.82 10.83 -3.29
C THR A 81 9.33 10.68 -1.85
N PRO A 82 10.24 10.59 -0.86
CA PRO A 82 9.85 10.49 0.55
C PRO A 82 8.95 11.64 1.02
N ARG A 83 9.28 12.89 0.70
CA ARG A 83 8.47 14.06 1.10
C ARG A 83 7.11 14.07 0.43
N TYR A 84 7.06 13.73 -0.85
CA TYR A 84 5.78 13.60 -1.55
C TYR A 84 4.93 12.49 -0.93
N ASN A 85 5.49 11.30 -0.69
CA ASN A 85 4.76 10.18 -0.10
C ASN A 85 4.21 10.50 1.29
N VAL A 86 4.94 11.23 2.13
CA VAL A 86 4.44 11.64 3.46
C VAL A 86 3.28 12.61 3.37
N LEU A 87 3.28 13.52 2.39
CA LEU A 87 2.19 14.49 2.20
C LEU A 87 0.99 13.87 1.48
N PHE A 88 1.23 13.08 0.44
CA PHE A 88 0.19 12.51 -0.41
C PHE A 88 -0.44 11.24 0.17
N SER A 89 0.32 10.35 0.83
CA SER A 89 -0.23 9.08 1.33
C SER A 89 -1.44 9.26 2.26
N PRO A 90 -1.48 10.21 3.21
CA PRO A 90 -2.68 10.44 4.02
C PRO A 90 -3.89 10.84 3.16
N VAL A 91 -3.70 11.72 2.19
CA VAL A 91 -4.77 12.22 1.31
C VAL A 91 -5.25 11.13 0.37
N GLY A 92 -4.34 10.47 -0.35
CA GLY A 92 -4.64 9.41 -1.31
C GLY A 92 -5.25 8.17 -0.64
N ASN A 93 -4.66 7.67 0.45
CA ASN A 93 -5.22 6.52 1.16
C ASN A 93 -6.51 6.90 1.90
N GLY A 94 -6.62 8.10 2.47
CA GLY A 94 -7.86 8.57 3.10
C GLY A 94 -9.01 8.65 2.12
N HIS A 95 -8.77 9.25 0.94
CA HIS A 95 -9.75 9.33 -0.14
C HIS A 95 -10.19 7.92 -0.61
N ALA A 96 -9.24 7.02 -0.79
CA ALA A 96 -9.52 5.64 -1.16
C ALA A 96 -10.32 4.89 -0.06
N VAL A 97 -9.94 5.00 1.22
CA VAL A 97 -10.69 4.41 2.34
C VAL A 97 -12.12 4.91 2.37
N VAL A 98 -12.33 6.23 2.29
CA VAL A 98 -13.65 6.83 2.46
C VAL A 98 -14.54 6.53 1.25
N HIS A 99 -14.06 6.76 0.03
CA HIS A 99 -14.93 6.68 -1.16
C HIS A 99 -15.00 5.28 -1.77
N TRP A 100 -13.94 4.48 -1.66
CA TRP A 100 -13.93 3.10 -2.17
C TRP A 100 -14.24 2.07 -1.09
N GLY A 101 -13.81 2.31 0.15
CA GLY A 101 -14.10 1.41 1.25
C GLY A 101 -15.45 1.69 1.90
N ILE A 102 -15.50 2.77 2.69
CA ILE A 102 -16.60 3.06 3.61
C ILE A 102 -17.87 3.46 2.85
N SER A 103 -17.78 4.37 1.88
CA SER A 103 -18.94 4.85 1.12
C SER A 103 -19.58 3.74 0.30
N GLN A 104 -18.77 2.86 -0.33
CA GLN A 104 -19.31 1.68 -1.01
C GLN A 104 -20.02 0.74 -0.03
N LEU A 105 -19.45 0.55 1.15
CA LEU A 105 -20.06 -0.25 2.20
C LEU A 105 -21.34 0.37 2.76
N ILE A 106 -21.43 1.70 2.89
CA ILE A 106 -22.65 2.37 3.38
C ILE A 106 -23.74 2.34 2.30
N SER A 107 -23.39 2.66 1.05
CA SER A 107 -24.34 2.71 -0.07
C SER A 107 -24.83 1.32 -0.49
N ALA A 108 -23.99 0.29 -0.33
CA ALA A 108 -24.30 -1.10 -0.58
C ALA A 108 -23.71 -2.00 0.53
N PRO A 109 -24.35 -2.07 1.72
CA PRO A 109 -23.85 -2.84 2.87
C PRO A 109 -23.73 -4.34 2.60
N ARG A 110 -24.43 -4.80 1.57
CA ARG A 110 -24.11 -6.03 0.87
C ARG A 110 -23.15 -5.67 -0.24
N LEU A 111 -21.85 -5.57 0.04
CA LEU A 111 -20.84 -5.67 -1.01
C LEU A 111 -21.23 -6.90 -1.83
N THR A 112 -21.73 -6.68 -3.04
CA THR A 112 -22.42 -7.64 -3.91
C THR A 112 -21.49 -8.75 -4.43
N LEU A 113 -20.33 -8.94 -3.80
CA LEU A 113 -19.58 -10.18 -3.93
C LEU A 113 -20.12 -11.21 -2.95
N HIS A 114 -20.63 -12.30 -3.50
CA HIS A 114 -20.92 -13.51 -2.75
C HIS A 114 -19.69 -13.90 -1.90
N PRO A 115 -19.84 -14.35 -0.63
CA PRO A 115 -18.73 -14.78 0.22
C PRO A 115 -17.69 -15.67 -0.46
N TRP A 116 -18.12 -16.63 -1.29
CA TRP A 116 -17.22 -17.49 -2.05
C TRP A 116 -16.36 -16.70 -3.05
N ALA A 117 -16.95 -15.73 -3.77
CA ALA A 117 -16.24 -14.93 -4.75
C ALA A 117 -15.17 -14.05 -4.06
N PHE A 118 -15.48 -13.48 -2.90
CA PHE A 118 -14.51 -12.72 -2.10
C PHE A 118 -13.33 -13.60 -1.67
N LEU A 119 -13.61 -14.79 -1.12
CA LEU A 119 -12.58 -15.73 -0.70
C LEU A 119 -11.73 -16.21 -1.89
N VAL A 120 -12.35 -16.48 -3.04
CA VAL A 120 -11.64 -16.83 -4.28
C VAL A 120 -10.72 -15.68 -4.71
N LEU A 121 -11.16 -14.43 -4.70
CA LEU A 121 -10.30 -13.28 -5.01
C LEU A 121 -9.11 -13.15 -4.05
N VAL A 122 -9.34 -13.36 -2.75
CA VAL A 122 -8.25 -13.34 -1.75
C VAL A 122 -7.23 -14.45 -2.03
N VAL A 123 -7.69 -15.66 -2.36
CA VAL A 123 -6.80 -16.78 -2.70
C VAL A 123 -6.07 -16.51 -4.02
N VAL A 124 -6.78 -16.08 -5.06
CA VAL A 124 -6.21 -15.78 -6.39
C VAL A 124 -5.18 -14.66 -6.30
N SER A 125 -5.45 -13.58 -5.57
CA SER A 125 -4.46 -12.51 -5.36
C SER A 125 -3.20 -13.02 -4.66
N ARG A 126 -3.34 -13.90 -3.65
CA ARG A 126 -2.18 -14.55 -3.02
C ARG A 126 -1.42 -15.45 -3.99
N MET A 127 -2.12 -16.23 -4.81
CA MET A 127 -1.51 -17.10 -5.81
C MET A 127 -0.76 -16.29 -6.88
N LEU A 128 -1.34 -15.19 -7.36
CA LEU A 128 -0.69 -14.27 -8.28
C LEU A 128 0.57 -13.65 -7.67
N LEU A 129 0.52 -13.24 -6.40
CA LEU A 129 1.70 -12.76 -5.67
C LEU A 129 2.77 -13.86 -5.57
N ASP A 130 2.37 -15.09 -5.24
CA ASP A 130 3.32 -16.21 -5.11
C ASP A 130 3.91 -16.61 -6.46
N LEU A 131 3.13 -16.52 -7.54
CA LEU A 131 3.59 -16.71 -8.92
C LEU A 131 4.62 -15.64 -9.27
N HIS A 132 4.32 -14.36 -9.06
CA HIS A 132 5.25 -13.24 -9.33
C HIS A 132 6.54 -13.39 -8.52
N LEU A 133 6.44 -13.81 -7.26
CA LEU A 133 7.61 -14.08 -6.43
C LEU A 133 8.43 -15.25 -6.98
N CYS A 134 7.78 -16.34 -7.41
CA CYS A 134 8.48 -17.51 -7.96
C CYS A 134 9.05 -17.30 -9.36
N THR A 135 8.47 -16.42 -10.17
CA THR A 135 8.87 -16.20 -11.57
C THR A 135 9.75 -14.96 -11.71
N ILE A 136 9.15 -13.78 -11.61
CA ILE A 136 9.78 -12.48 -11.87
C ILE A 136 10.80 -12.15 -10.78
N PHE A 137 10.44 -12.36 -9.51
CA PHE A 137 11.29 -12.01 -8.37
C PHE A 137 12.06 -13.19 -7.79
N ARG A 138 12.28 -14.26 -8.56
CA ARG A 138 12.97 -15.48 -8.10
C ARG A 138 14.37 -15.20 -7.57
N HIS A 139 15.05 -14.22 -8.16
CA HIS A 139 16.45 -13.86 -7.85
C HIS A 139 16.58 -12.91 -6.66
N ARG A 140 15.47 -12.35 -6.16
CA ARG A 140 15.47 -11.41 -5.03
C ARG A 140 15.35 -12.17 -3.72
N LYS A 141 16.50 -12.53 -3.14
CA LYS A 141 16.60 -13.32 -1.89
C LYS A 141 15.78 -12.74 -0.73
N ASP A 142 15.63 -11.42 -0.69
CA ASP A 142 14.92 -10.69 0.36
C ASP A 142 13.41 -10.90 0.24
N LEU A 143 12.89 -10.88 -0.99
CA LEU A 143 11.49 -11.18 -1.28
C LEU A 143 11.18 -12.67 -1.06
N GLN A 144 12.13 -13.56 -1.36
CA GLN A 144 12.01 -14.98 -1.03
C GLN A 144 12.05 -15.24 0.47
N TRP A 145 12.85 -14.47 1.22
CA TRP A 145 12.85 -14.55 2.68
C TRP A 145 11.51 -14.09 3.25
N ALA A 146 10.97 -12.96 2.78
CA ALA A 146 9.66 -12.47 3.19
C ALA A 146 8.55 -13.48 2.86
N ARG A 147 8.63 -14.12 1.68
CA ARG A 147 7.73 -15.20 1.29
C ARG A 147 7.73 -16.39 2.25
N ARG A 148 8.89 -16.77 2.76
CA ARG A 148 9.04 -17.94 3.65
C ARG A 148 8.73 -17.65 5.11
N ASN A 149 8.95 -16.41 5.58
CA ASN A 149 8.94 -16.09 7.01
C ASN A 149 7.87 -15.07 7.42
N VAL A 150 7.36 -14.25 6.50
CA VAL A 150 6.43 -13.15 6.80
C VAL A 150 5.07 -13.40 6.16
N LEU A 151 5.04 -13.85 4.91
CA LEU A 151 3.79 -14.12 4.22
C LEU A 151 3.16 -15.43 4.70
N PHE A 152 1.84 -15.40 4.89
CA PHE A 152 1.09 -16.63 5.16
C PHE A 152 1.24 -17.62 3.99
N PRO A 153 1.47 -18.92 4.27
CA PRO A 153 1.53 -19.94 3.24
C PRO A 153 0.21 -20.03 2.47
N THR A 154 0.30 -20.12 1.14
CA THR A 154 -0.89 -20.21 0.27
C THR A 154 -1.78 -21.39 0.64
N ARG A 155 -1.18 -22.53 1.03
CA ARG A 155 -1.92 -23.72 1.50
C ARG A 155 -2.78 -23.40 2.74
N THR A 156 -2.20 -22.70 3.72
CA THR A 156 -2.90 -22.28 4.94
C THR A 156 -4.03 -21.30 4.63
N MET A 157 -3.82 -20.37 3.69
CA MET A 157 -4.88 -19.46 3.24
C MET A 157 -6.03 -20.21 2.55
N VAL A 158 -5.74 -21.21 1.71
CA VAL A 158 -6.78 -22.04 1.06
C VAL A 158 -7.57 -22.83 2.10
N THR A 159 -6.90 -23.47 3.06
CA THR A 159 -7.60 -24.22 4.12
C THR A 159 -8.44 -23.31 5.00
N ALA A 160 -7.93 -22.12 5.34
CA ALA A 160 -8.69 -21.13 6.10
C ALA A 160 -9.89 -20.58 5.30
N ALA A 161 -9.72 -20.33 4.01
CA ALA A 161 -10.81 -19.91 3.13
C ALA A 161 -11.91 -20.97 3.03
N LEU A 162 -11.55 -22.25 2.87
CA LEU A 162 -12.52 -23.35 2.89
C LEU A 162 -13.25 -23.46 4.23
N GLY A 163 -12.53 -23.33 5.35
CA GLY A 163 -13.14 -23.33 6.69
C GLY A 163 -14.12 -22.17 6.89
N LEU A 164 -13.74 -20.96 6.48
CA LEU A 164 -14.62 -19.78 6.53
C LEU A 164 -15.85 -19.93 5.65
N LEU A 165 -15.70 -20.55 4.48
CA LEU A 165 -16.81 -20.84 3.57
C LEU A 165 -17.78 -21.84 4.19
N LEU A 166 -17.28 -22.92 4.82
CA LEU A 166 -18.11 -23.90 5.53
C LEU A 166 -18.88 -23.25 6.70
N LEU A 167 -18.22 -22.40 7.49
CA LEU A 167 -18.88 -21.66 8.58
C LEU A 167 -19.99 -20.74 8.05
N GLU A 168 -19.76 -20.08 6.92
CA GLU A 168 -20.77 -19.25 6.24
C GLU A 168 -21.96 -20.11 5.78
N TYR A 169 -21.72 -21.32 5.24
CA TYR A 169 -22.78 -22.26 4.85
C TYR A 169 -23.61 -22.77 6.05
N VAL A 170 -23.00 -22.90 7.23
CA VAL A 170 -23.69 -23.25 8.49
C VAL A 170 -24.46 -22.05 9.08
N GLY A 171 -24.39 -20.87 8.46
CA GLY A 171 -25.15 -19.68 8.83
C GLY A 171 -24.38 -18.70 9.73
N ILE A 172 -23.12 -18.98 10.05
CA ILE A 172 -22.26 -18.05 10.79
C ILE A 172 -21.66 -17.08 9.77
N ARG A 173 -22.27 -15.89 9.66
CA ARG A 173 -21.96 -14.85 8.66
C ARG A 173 -20.62 -14.12 8.89
N LEU A 174 -19.56 -14.85 9.23
CA LEU A 174 -18.23 -14.33 9.52
C LEU A 174 -17.61 -13.58 8.33
N VAL A 175 -17.82 -14.08 7.11
CA VAL A 175 -17.18 -13.52 5.92
C VAL A 175 -17.75 -12.13 5.59
N ILE A 176 -19.02 -11.89 5.91
CA ILE A 176 -19.66 -10.59 5.70
C ILE A 176 -19.02 -9.51 6.58
N TYR A 177 -18.81 -9.79 7.86
CA TYR A 177 -18.18 -8.83 8.78
C TYR A 177 -16.68 -8.70 8.55
N ALA A 178 -16.00 -9.80 8.21
CA ALA A 178 -14.57 -9.78 7.90
C ALA A 178 -14.22 -8.87 6.72
N LYS A 179 -15.09 -8.75 5.70
CA LYS A 179 -14.88 -7.85 4.55
C LYS A 179 -14.65 -6.40 4.96
N VAL A 180 -15.46 -5.90 5.89
CA VAL A 180 -15.41 -4.50 6.35
C VAL A 180 -14.09 -4.22 7.05
N ILE A 181 -13.72 -5.11 7.98
CA ILE A 181 -12.48 -5.01 8.75
C ILE A 181 -11.28 -5.15 7.82
N ALA A 182 -11.34 -6.08 6.86
CA ALA A 182 -10.27 -6.32 5.90
C ALA A 182 -9.99 -5.09 5.03
N VAL A 183 -11.02 -4.38 4.56
CA VAL A 183 -10.85 -3.15 3.77
C VAL A 183 -10.07 -2.11 4.58
N VAL A 184 -10.51 -1.79 5.79
CA VAL A 184 -9.82 -0.82 6.66
C VAL A 184 -8.38 -1.28 6.96
N PHE A 185 -8.21 -2.57 7.26
CA PHE A 185 -6.91 -3.16 7.55
C PHE A 185 -5.94 -3.05 6.36
N PHE A 186 -6.36 -3.41 5.15
CA PHE A 186 -5.52 -3.32 3.96
C PHE A 186 -5.07 -1.89 3.69
N TYR A 187 -5.94 -0.91 3.93
CA TYR A 187 -5.58 0.50 3.79
C TYR A 187 -4.62 0.99 4.86
N LEU A 188 -4.79 0.58 6.13
CA LEU A 188 -3.82 0.87 7.19
C LEU A 188 -2.46 0.28 6.87
N VAL A 189 -2.42 -0.97 6.38
CA VAL A 189 -1.18 -1.62 5.95
C VAL A 189 -0.55 -0.86 4.79
N ALA A 190 -1.32 -0.50 3.75
CA ALA A 190 -0.82 0.29 2.62
C ALA A 190 -0.23 1.64 3.08
N PHE A 191 -0.94 2.34 3.96
CA PHE A 191 -0.48 3.58 4.58
C PHE A 191 0.83 3.39 5.35
N VAL A 192 0.93 2.37 6.20
CA VAL A 192 2.14 2.09 6.97
C VAL A 192 3.32 1.75 6.06
N VAL A 193 3.09 0.94 5.02
CA VAL A 193 4.12 0.52 4.06
C VAL A 193 4.69 1.71 3.28
N THR A 194 3.89 2.72 2.96
CA THR A 194 4.38 3.92 2.24
C THR A 194 4.95 4.97 3.20
N MET A 195 4.29 5.21 4.34
CA MET A 195 4.62 6.30 5.25
C MET A 195 5.84 6.00 6.12
N VAL A 196 5.95 4.82 6.71
CA VAL A 196 7.03 4.50 7.66
C VAL A 196 8.41 4.59 7.01
N PRO A 197 8.65 4.00 5.82
CA PRO A 197 9.95 4.11 5.18
C PRO A 197 10.27 5.55 4.75
N ALA A 198 9.26 6.31 4.30
CA ALA A 198 9.42 7.70 3.91
C ALA A 198 9.78 8.61 5.10
N ALA A 199 9.05 8.47 6.22
CA ALA A 199 9.32 9.18 7.46
C ALA A 199 10.72 8.83 8.02
N TYR A 200 11.12 7.57 7.93
CA TYR A 200 12.47 7.13 8.32
C TYR A 200 13.56 7.78 7.46
N ILE A 201 13.38 7.88 6.14
CA ILE A 201 14.36 8.56 5.26
C ILE A 201 14.49 10.04 5.63
N ILE A 202 13.36 10.74 5.85
CA ILE A 202 13.34 12.16 6.19
C ILE A 202 14.04 12.42 7.53
N SER A 203 13.66 11.66 8.56
CA SER A 203 14.22 11.80 9.92
C SER A 203 15.69 11.40 10.02
N SER A 204 16.13 10.41 9.24
CA SER A 204 17.53 9.97 9.24
C SER A 204 18.47 10.86 8.42
N GLY A 205 17.95 11.89 7.74
CA GLY A 205 18.74 12.82 6.93
C GLY A 205 19.42 12.17 5.72
N LYS A 206 19.05 10.93 5.36
CA LYS A 206 19.63 10.15 4.25
C LYS A 206 19.05 10.55 2.88
N ILE A 207 18.80 11.85 2.69
CA ILE A 207 18.24 12.41 1.47
C ILE A 207 19.38 13.00 0.65
N ARG A 208 19.58 12.54 -0.60
CA ARG A 208 20.35 13.29 -1.59
C ARG A 208 19.36 14.18 -2.34
N GLN A 209 19.56 15.49 -2.29
CA GLN A 209 18.73 16.39 -3.09
C GLN A 209 18.97 16.13 -4.58
N ILE A 210 17.90 16.09 -5.37
CA ILE A 210 18.05 16.26 -6.82
C ILE A 210 18.53 17.70 -7.03
N ARG A 211 19.81 17.88 -7.38
CA ARG A 211 20.29 19.16 -7.91
C ARG A 211 19.58 19.36 -9.25
N SER A 212 18.75 20.40 -9.33
CA SER A 212 18.37 21.00 -10.61
C SER A 212 19.58 21.68 -11.23
#